data_AF-A0A504JCT7-F1
#
_entry.id   AF-A0A504JCT7-F1
#
_cell.length_a   1.000
_cell.length_b   1.000
_cell.length_c   1.000
_cell.angle_alpha   90.00
_cell.angle_beta   90.00
_cell.angle_gamma   90.00
#
_symmetry.space_group_name_H-M   'P 1'
#
loop_
_entity.id
_entity.type
_entity.pdbx_description
1 polymer ?
#
loop_
_entity_poly.entity_id
_entity_poly.type
_entity_poly.pdbx_seq_one_letter_code
_entity_poly.pdbx_strand_id
1 'polypeptide(L)'
;MENFKTLMTFDLPTDVAVVKSKLESEGIECKVLDEHTVQVHNFISQAIGGIRLQVEESNLKKARIILEENGLIQKGDGPKQSNIERIISNPKFQKKIKISFIAVVTIILLSALFLLIF
;
A
#
# COMPACT_ATOMS: atom_id res chain seq x y z
N MET A 1 -8.58 16.01 -12.32
CA MET A 1 -7.93 15.33 -11.16
C MET A 1 -7.12 14.20 -11.73
N GLU A 2 -5.79 14.32 -11.72
CA GLU A 2 -4.93 13.25 -12.20
C GLU A 2 -4.90 12.12 -11.17
N ASN A 3 -5.44 10.97 -11.56
CA ASN A 3 -5.55 9.81 -10.69
C ASN A 3 -4.27 8.99 -10.81
N PHE A 4 -3.32 9.21 -9.91
CA PHE A 4 -2.10 8.41 -9.83
C PHE A 4 -2.38 7.08 -9.12
N LYS A 5 -1.93 5.99 -9.73
CA LYS A 5 -2.02 4.64 -9.15
C LYS A 5 -0.65 4.02 -9.04
N THR A 6 -0.47 3.22 -7.99
CA THR A 6 0.76 2.46 -7.77
C THR A 6 0.96 1.43 -8.87
N LEU A 7 2.07 1.56 -9.60
CA LEU A 7 2.52 0.63 -10.61
C LEU A 7 3.23 -0.56 -9.97
N MET A 8 4.23 -0.28 -9.11
CA MET A 8 4.90 -1.29 -8.30
C MET A 8 5.53 -0.71 -7.03
N THR A 9 6.02 -1.62 -6.20
CA THR A 9 6.68 -1.33 -4.93
C THR A 9 8.11 -1.88 -4.96
N PHE A 10 9.07 -1.10 -4.48
CA PHE A 10 10.47 -1.46 -4.40
C PHE A 10 10.98 -1.44 -2.96
N ASP A 11 12.01 -2.22 -2.69
CA ASP A 11 12.67 -2.27 -1.39
C ASP A 11 13.82 -1.25 -1.28
N LEU A 12 14.42 -0.87 -2.43
CA LEU A 12 15.58 0.02 -2.52
C LEU A 12 15.28 1.25 -3.40
N PRO A 13 15.76 2.46 -3.03
CA PRO A 13 15.60 3.67 -3.85
C PRO A 13 16.26 3.57 -5.22
N THR A 14 17.38 2.85 -5.31
CA THR A 14 18.15 2.70 -6.56
C THR A 14 17.33 2.00 -7.65
N ASP A 15 16.56 0.97 -7.28
CA ASP A 15 15.72 0.24 -8.24
C ASP A 15 14.59 1.13 -8.78
N VAL A 16 14.00 1.96 -7.91
CA VAL A 16 12.98 2.96 -8.29
C VAL A 16 13.56 3.93 -9.30
N ALA A 17 14.79 4.42 -9.08
CA ALA A 17 15.43 5.40 -9.95
C ALA A 17 15.61 4.85 -11.37
N VAL A 18 16.07 3.60 -11.51
CA VAL A 18 16.24 2.94 -12.82
C VAL A 18 14.91 2.85 -13.56
N VAL A 19 13.87 2.36 -12.91
CA VAL A 19 12.54 2.18 -13.51
C VAL A 19 11.90 3.52 -13.85
N LYS A 20 12.00 4.50 -12.94
CA LYS A 20 11.51 5.86 -13.13
C LYS A 20 12.15 6.52 -14.34
N SER A 21 13.49 6.51 -14.43
CA SER A 21 14.21 7.11 -15.55
C SER A 21 13.82 6.49 -16.89
N LYS A 22 13.56 5.16 -16.93
CA LYS A 22 13.07 4.52 -18.16
C LYS A 22 11.67 5.01 -18.54
N LEU A 23 10.74 5.07 -17.60
CA LEU A 23 9.37 5.53 -17.89
C LEU A 23 9.31 7.00 -18.29
N GLU A 24 10.08 7.86 -17.61
CA GLU A 24 10.18 9.29 -17.94
C GLU A 24 10.79 9.50 -19.34
N SER A 25 11.77 8.67 -19.74
CA SER A 25 12.31 8.67 -21.10
C SER A 25 11.28 8.30 -22.17
N GLU A 26 10.20 7.62 -21.80
CA GLU A 26 9.09 7.23 -22.70
C GLU A 26 7.91 8.23 -22.60
N GLY A 27 8.11 9.37 -21.93
CA GLY A 27 7.12 10.42 -21.74
C GLY A 27 6.04 10.07 -20.71
N ILE A 28 6.28 9.12 -19.80
CA ILE A 28 5.35 8.74 -18.75
C ILE A 28 5.75 9.42 -17.45
N GLU A 29 4.91 10.33 -16.96
CA GLU A 29 5.11 10.98 -15.67
C GLU A 29 5.00 9.96 -14.53
N CYS A 30 5.98 10.00 -13.63
CA CYS A 30 6.09 9.09 -12.50
C CYS A 30 6.18 9.88 -11.19
N LYS A 31 5.43 9.45 -10.18
CA LYS A 31 5.52 9.98 -8.80
C LYS A 31 6.02 8.89 -7.87
N VAL A 32 7.00 9.23 -7.04
CA VAL A 32 7.52 8.33 -6.00
C VAL A 32 6.88 8.73 -4.68
N LEU A 33 6.15 7.82 -4.05
CA LEU A 33 5.67 7.98 -2.69
C LEU A 33 6.65 7.33 -1.71
N ASP A 34 6.80 7.97 -0.55
CA ASP A 34 7.55 7.51 0.63
C ASP A 34 9.09 7.58 0.56
N GLU A 35 9.66 8.38 -0.35
CA GLU A 35 11.13 8.52 -0.52
C GLU A 35 11.85 9.07 0.74
N HIS A 36 11.19 9.97 1.50
CA HIS A 36 11.79 10.63 2.67
C HIS A 36 11.58 9.88 4.01
N THR A 37 10.61 8.98 4.12
CA THR A 37 10.32 8.25 5.37
C THR A 37 11.22 7.02 5.54
N VAL A 38 11.64 6.40 4.42
CA VAL A 38 12.50 5.20 4.42
C VAL A 38 13.96 5.53 4.75
N GLN A 39 14.42 6.75 4.48
CA GLN A 39 15.82 7.16 4.71
C GLN A 39 16.23 7.17 6.19
N VAL A 40 15.29 7.31 7.14
CA VAL A 40 15.63 7.43 8.56
C VAL A 40 15.75 6.06 9.24
N HIS A 41 15.03 5.03 8.79
CA HIS A 41 15.11 3.69 9.37
C HIS A 41 14.76 2.59 8.34
N ASN A 42 15.79 1.92 7.79
CA ASN A 42 15.65 0.76 6.91
C ASN A 42 14.73 -0.36 7.49
N PHE A 43 14.59 -0.45 8.81
CA PHE A 43 13.72 -1.43 9.47
C PHE A 43 12.21 -1.14 9.35
N ILE A 44 11.80 0.10 9.08
CA ILE A 44 10.37 0.45 8.96
C ILE A 44 9.80 0.11 7.56
N SER A 45 10.67 -0.12 6.57
CA SER A 45 10.27 -0.46 5.19
C SER A 45 9.32 -1.67 5.10
N GLN A 46 9.46 -2.64 6.03
CA GLN A 46 8.60 -3.83 6.12
C GLN A 46 7.19 -3.56 6.67
N ALA A 47 6.99 -2.47 7.42
CA ALA A 47 5.70 -2.11 8.02
C ALA A 47 4.83 -1.23 7.11
N ILE A 48 5.46 -0.46 6.20
CA ILE A 48 4.78 0.50 5.31
C ILE A 48 4.59 -0.06 3.89
N GLY A 49 5.32 -1.12 3.53
CA GLY A 49 5.17 -1.79 2.24
C GLY A 49 5.96 -1.12 1.12
N GLY A 50 7.23 -0.79 1.39
CA GLY A 50 8.23 -0.35 0.41
C GLY A 50 7.99 1.02 -0.24
N ILE A 51 8.90 1.41 -1.14
CA ILE A 51 8.85 2.65 -1.93
C ILE A 51 7.92 2.43 -3.12
N ARG A 52 6.90 3.27 -3.26
CA ARG A 52 5.85 3.09 -4.28
C ARG A 52 6.10 4.01 -5.48
N LEU A 53 6.25 3.41 -6.65
CA LEU A 53 6.26 4.14 -7.92
C LEU A 53 4.85 4.20 -8.48
N GLN A 54 4.36 5.41 -8.72
CA GLN A 54 3.04 5.68 -9.24
C GLN A 54 3.11 6.31 -10.63
N VAL A 55 2.14 5.98 -11.47
CA VAL A 55 1.92 6.60 -12.77
C VAL A 55 0.44 6.99 -12.87
N GLU A 56 0.11 7.86 -13.83
CA GLU A 56 -1.30 8.10 -14.14
C GLU A 56 -2.02 6.79 -14.46
N GLU A 57 -3.28 6.67 -14.01
CA GLU A 57 -4.10 5.48 -14.26
C GLU A 57 -4.27 5.17 -15.76
N SER A 58 -4.29 6.20 -16.61
CA SER A 58 -4.27 6.09 -18.07
C SER A 58 -3.02 5.36 -18.60
N ASN A 59 -1.87 5.61 -17.97
CA ASN A 59 -0.56 5.13 -18.39
C ASN A 59 -0.16 3.80 -17.73
N LEU A 60 -0.91 3.32 -16.73
CA LEU A 60 -0.63 2.10 -15.96
C LEU A 60 -0.34 0.87 -16.85
N LYS A 61 -1.17 0.67 -17.89
CA LYS A 61 -1.01 -0.47 -18.81
C LYS A 61 0.20 -0.30 -19.72
N LYS A 62 0.39 0.91 -20.26
CA LYS A 62 1.53 1.24 -21.14
C LYS A 62 2.85 1.12 -20.40
N ALA A 63 2.94 1.67 -19.18
CA ALA A 63 4.11 1.59 -18.32
C ALA A 63 4.51 0.13 -18.04
N ARG A 64 3.53 -0.75 -17.71
CA ARG A 64 3.82 -2.17 -17.49
C ARG A 64 4.41 -2.85 -18.73
N ILE A 65 3.84 -2.62 -19.90
CA ILE A 65 4.31 -3.21 -21.15
C ILE A 65 5.76 -2.80 -21.44
N ILE A 66 6.06 -1.49 -21.32
CA ILE A 66 7.41 -0.96 -21.53
C ILE A 66 8.41 -1.65 -20.60
N LEU A 67 8.07 -1.78 -19.31
CA LEU A 67 8.99 -2.38 -18.35
C LEU A 67 9.20 -3.89 -18.59
N GLU A 68 8.14 -4.61 -18.97
CA GLU A 68 8.24 -6.03 -19.34
C GLU A 68 9.10 -6.23 -20.60
N GLU A 69 8.89 -5.40 -21.64
CA GLU A 69 9.67 -5.45 -22.89
C GLU A 69 11.16 -5.13 -22.68
N ASN A 70 11.47 -4.29 -21.71
CA ASN A 70 12.85 -3.93 -21.37
C ASN A 70 13.47 -4.84 -20.30
N GLY A 71 12.77 -5.91 -19.87
CA GLY A 71 13.27 -6.86 -18.88
C GLY A 71 13.50 -6.27 -17.48
N LEU A 72 12.90 -5.10 -17.20
CA LEU A 72 13.03 -4.42 -15.91
C LEU A 72 12.08 -4.98 -14.86
N ILE A 73 11.01 -5.64 -15.29
CA ILE A 73 10.06 -6.35 -14.43
C ILE A 73 9.64 -7.69 -15.06
N GLN A 74 9.30 -8.67 -14.23
CA GLN A 74 8.71 -9.94 -14.64
C GLN A 74 7.19 -9.86 -14.70
N LYS A 75 6.60 -10.73 -15.53
CA LYS A 75 5.14 -10.87 -15.65
C LYS A 75 4.55 -11.37 -14.32
N GLY A 76 4.00 -10.44 -13.54
CA GLY A 76 3.50 -10.70 -12.18
C GLY A 76 4.03 -9.73 -11.13
N ASP A 77 5.04 -8.92 -11.47
CA ASP A 77 5.55 -7.86 -10.62
C ASP A 77 4.53 -6.71 -10.57
N GLY A 78 3.64 -6.82 -9.58
CA GLY A 78 2.69 -5.78 -9.21
C GLY A 78 3.06 -5.13 -7.88
N PRO A 79 2.26 -4.17 -7.39
CA PRO A 79 2.46 -3.62 -6.05
C PRO A 79 2.42 -4.75 -5.02
N LYS A 80 3.52 -4.92 -4.27
CA LYS A 80 3.58 -5.88 -3.16
C LYS A 80 2.61 -5.40 -2.07
N GLN A 81 1.45 -6.05 -1.97
CA GLN A 81 0.50 -5.79 -0.89
C GLN A 81 1.02 -6.38 0.41
N SER A 82 1.14 -5.54 1.45
CA SER A 82 1.55 -6.01 2.77
C SER A 82 0.55 -7.05 3.28
N ASN A 83 1.04 -8.03 4.04
CA ASN A 83 0.18 -9.06 4.63
C ASN A 83 -0.90 -8.43 5.53
N ILE A 84 -0.58 -7.31 6.19
CA ILE A 84 -1.49 -6.56 7.05
C ILE A 84 -2.64 -5.94 6.23
N GLU A 85 -2.35 -5.34 5.07
CA GLU A 85 -3.38 -4.76 4.20
C GLU A 85 -4.36 -5.81 3.68
N ARG A 86 -3.86 -7.00 3.31
CA ARG A 86 -4.71 -8.15 2.92
C ARG A 86 -5.59 -8.66 4.05
N ILE A 87 -5.09 -8.63 5.29
CA ILE A 87 -5.87 -9.02 6.47
C ILE A 87 -6.93 -7.96 6.79
N ILE A 88 -6.59 -6.67 6.75
CA ILE A 88 -7.51 -5.56 7.06
C ILE A 88 -8.62 -5.39 6.01
N SER A 89 -8.28 -5.54 4.73
CA SER A 89 -9.25 -5.45 3.63
C SER A 89 -10.19 -6.66 3.55
N ASN A 90 -9.91 -7.74 4.30
CA ASN A 90 -10.75 -8.93 4.30
C ASN A 90 -12.14 -8.63 4.90
N PRO A 91 -13.24 -8.79 4.13
CA PRO A 91 -14.58 -8.46 4.60
C PRO A 91 -15.03 -9.35 5.77
N LYS A 92 -14.54 -10.59 5.88
CA LYS A 92 -14.82 -11.47 7.03
C LYS A 92 -14.17 -10.94 8.31
N PHE A 93 -12.95 -10.42 8.19
CA PHE A 93 -12.21 -9.81 9.30
C PHE A 93 -12.87 -8.51 9.75
N GLN A 94 -13.26 -7.64 8.83
CA GLN A 94 -13.98 -6.41 9.16
C GLN A 94 -15.30 -6.65 9.89
N LYS A 95 -16.09 -7.65 9.45
CA LYS A 95 -17.32 -8.04 10.16
C LYS A 95 -17.02 -8.54 11.58
N LYS A 96 -15.97 -9.37 11.74
CA LYS A 96 -15.58 -9.91 13.06
C LYS A 96 -15.13 -8.81 14.03
N ILE A 97 -14.36 -7.82 13.55
CA ILE A 97 -13.97 -6.65 14.36
C ILE A 97 -15.18 -5.85 14.81
N LYS A 98 -16.11 -5.53 13.90
CA LYS A 98 -17.31 -4.77 14.23
C LYS A 98 -18.15 -5.47 15.31
N ILE A 99 -18.35 -6.79 15.17
CA ILE A 99 -19.06 -7.60 16.17
C ILE A 99 -18.33 -7.58 17.52
N SER A 100 -17.00 -7.76 17.52
CA SER A 100 -16.20 -7.75 18.75
C SER A 100 -16.26 -6.39 19.45
N PHE A 101 -16.24 -5.28 18.71
CA PHE A 101 -16.32 -3.94 19.29
C PHE A 101 -17.68 -3.69 19.95
N ILE A 102 -18.77 -4.07 19.28
CA ILE A 102 -20.12 -3.96 19.83
C ILE A 102 -20.22 -4.74 21.15
N ALA A 103 -19.72 -5.99 21.18
CA ALA A 103 -19.76 -6.83 22.38
C ALA A 103 -19.01 -6.20 23.56
N VAL A 104 -17.82 -5.64 23.32
CA VAL A 104 -17.02 -4.98 24.38
C VAL A 104 -17.74 -3.72 24.89
N VAL A 105 -18.28 -2.89 24.01
CA VAL A 105 -19.04 -1.68 24.41
C VAL A 105 -20.27 -2.05 25.25
N THR A 106 -20.99 -3.11 24.86
CA THR A 106 -22.14 -3.59 25.65
C THR A 106 -21.74 -4.10 27.03
N ILE A 107 -20.62 -4.81 27.14
CA ILE A 107 -20.12 -5.31 28.44
C ILE A 107 -19.73 -4.12 29.33
N ILE A 108 -19.05 -3.11 28.78
CA ILE A 108 -18.67 -1.91 29.51
C ILE A 108 -19.91 -1.16 30.00
N LEU A 109 -20.92 -0.96 29.15
CA LEU A 109 -22.17 -0.27 29.54
C LEU A 109 -22.93 -1.02 30.64
N LEU A 110 -23.02 -2.35 30.55
CA LEU A 110 -23.64 -3.17 31.59
C LEU A 110 -22.87 -3.07 32.92
N SER A 111 -21.54 -3.10 32.87
CA SER A 111 -20.71 -2.95 34.07
C SER A 111 -20.87 -1.58 34.73
N ALA A 112 -20.96 -0.51 33.94
CA ALA A 112 -21.18 0.84 34.44
C ALA A 112 -22.58 1.01 35.06
N LEU A 113 -23.59 0.40 34.44
CA LEU A 113 -24.96 0.40 34.98
C LEU A 113 -25.05 -0.36 36.31
N PHE A 114 -24.33 -1.48 36.43
CA PHE A 114 -24.27 -2.25 37.66
C PHE A 114 -23.69 -1.44 38.83
N LEU A 115 -22.60 -0.69 38.60
CA LEU A 115 -21.99 0.20 39.58
C LEU A 115 -22.84 1.41 39.97
N LEU A 116 -23.84 1.76 39.16
CA LEU A 116 -24.76 2.87 39.47
C LEU A 116 -25.92 2.43 40.37
N ILE A 117 -26.26 1.14 40.33
CA ILE A 117 -27.40 0.56 41.06
C ILE A 117 -26.97 0.03 42.42
N PHE A 118 -25.71 -0.43 42.55
CA PHE A 118 -25.13 -1.01 43.77
C PHE A 118 -24.05 -0.11 44.35
#